data_AF-A0A840GC58-F1
#
_entry.id   AF-A0A840GC58-F1
#
_cell.length_a   1.000
_cell.length_b   1.000
_cell.length_c   1.000
_cell.angle_alpha   90.00
_cell.angle_beta   90.00
_cell.angle_gamma   90.00
#
_symmetry.space_group_name_H-M   'P 1'
#
loop_
_entity.id
_entity.type
_entity.pdbx_description
1 polymer ?
#
loop_
_entity_poly.entity_id
_entity_poly.type
_entity_poly.pdbx_seq_one_letter_code
_entity_poly.pdbx_strand_id
1 'polypeptide(L)'
;MNSADPTQFDQIREADLAAVRQRFWARGETIAEWAASNGFSPATTYSLLAGRLRARRGEAHRIAVALGLKPAPTLAGQDAETTRDEGAKP
;
A
#
# COMPACT_ATOMS: atom_id res chain seq x y z
N MET A 1 -12.89 -24.99 12.71
CA MET A 1 -13.08 -24.67 11.28
C MET A 1 -12.57 -23.26 11.04
N ASN A 2 -11.35 -23.11 10.51
CA ASN A 2 -10.77 -21.79 10.24
C ASN A 2 -11.41 -21.21 8.98
N SER A 3 -12.17 -20.13 9.16
CA SER A 3 -12.74 -19.33 8.08
C SER A 3 -11.63 -18.63 7.29
N ALA A 4 -11.02 -19.33 6.34
CA ALA A 4 -10.32 -18.70 5.24
C ALA A 4 -11.38 -18.23 4.23
N ASP A 5 -12.06 -17.14 4.54
CA ASP A 5 -13.01 -16.52 3.64
C ASP A 5 -12.22 -15.69 2.60
N PRO A 6 -12.14 -16.12 1.32
CA PRO A 6 -11.32 -15.44 0.30
C PRO A 6 -11.85 -14.05 -0.06
N THR A 7 -12.97 -13.63 0.53
CA THR A 7 -13.57 -12.30 0.34
C THR A 7 -12.96 -11.20 1.21
N GLN A 8 -12.09 -11.53 2.18
CA GLN A 8 -11.57 -10.54 3.14
C GLN A 8 -10.65 -9.48 2.51
N PHE A 9 -10.08 -9.74 1.32
CA PHE A 9 -9.24 -8.79 0.57
C PHE A 9 -10.00 -7.59 -0.04
N ASP A 10 -11.33 -7.52 0.16
CA ASP A 10 -12.21 -6.46 -0.35
C ASP A 10 -12.39 -5.27 0.60
N GLN A 11 -12.17 -5.48 1.90
CA GLN A 11 -12.52 -4.49 2.91
C GLN A 11 -11.28 -3.76 3.42
N ILE A 12 -10.83 -2.75 2.67
CA ILE A 12 -10.03 -1.69 3.29
C ILE A 12 -10.92 -1.06 4.35
N ARG A 13 -10.53 -1.14 5.63
CA ARG A 13 -11.36 -0.62 6.72
C ARG A 13 -11.26 0.90 6.75
N GLU A 14 -12.33 1.55 7.17
CA GLU A 14 -12.34 3.00 7.33
C GLU A 14 -11.26 3.48 8.32
N ALA A 15 -10.99 2.69 9.37
CA ALA A 15 -9.90 2.94 10.30
C ALA A 15 -8.53 3.01 9.62
N ASP A 16 -8.27 2.17 8.64
CA ASP A 16 -6.99 2.15 7.90
C ASP A 16 -6.87 3.40 7.01
N LEU A 17 -7.97 3.80 6.36
CA LEU A 17 -8.04 5.04 5.58
C LEU A 17 -7.81 6.27 6.47
N ALA A 18 -8.39 6.29 7.67
CA ALA A 18 -8.20 7.36 8.64
C ALA A 18 -6.75 7.42 9.13
N ALA A 19 -6.13 6.27 9.41
CA ALA A 19 -4.73 6.19 9.80
C ALA A 19 -3.79 6.75 8.72
N VAL A 20 -4.05 6.45 7.44
CA VAL A 20 -3.28 7.01 6.31
C VAL A 20 -3.42 8.53 6.25
N ARG A 21 -4.63 9.08 6.37
CA ARG A 21 -4.84 10.53 6.42
C ARG A 21 -4.07 11.17 7.58
N GLN A 22 -4.07 10.52 8.74
CA GLN A 22 -3.35 11.00 9.91
C GLN A 22 -1.83 10.99 9.69
N ARG A 23 -1.28 9.98 8.98
CA ARG A 23 0.14 9.95 8.58
C ARG A 23 0.50 11.12 7.66
N PHE A 24 -0.36 11.43 6.71
CA PHE A 24 -0.18 12.60 5.83
C PHE A 24 -0.16 13.89 6.63
N TRP A 25 -1.12 14.07 7.54
CA TRP A 25 -1.15 15.24 8.44
C TRP A 25 0.08 15.33 9.34
N ALA A 26 0.53 14.21 9.92
CA ALA A 26 1.71 14.17 10.79
C ALA A 26 3.02 14.48 10.04
N ARG A 27 3.10 14.13 8.75
CA ARG A 27 4.25 14.41 7.89
C ARG A 27 4.22 15.81 7.26
N GLY A 28 3.05 16.47 7.26
CA GLY A 28 2.85 17.73 6.55
C GLY A 28 2.83 17.58 5.02
N GLU A 29 2.63 16.37 4.52
CA GLU A 29 2.56 16.06 3.08
C GLU A 29 1.09 15.94 2.65
N THR A 30 0.70 16.54 1.53
CA THR A 30 -0.65 16.38 1.01
C THR A 30 -0.81 15.08 0.22
N ILE A 31 -2.05 14.56 0.19
CA ILE A 31 -2.40 13.37 -0.61
C ILE A 31 -2.02 13.56 -2.09
N ALA A 32 -2.18 14.79 -2.61
CA ALA A 32 -1.87 15.11 -4.00
C ALA A 32 -0.37 15.11 -4.28
N GLU A 33 0.44 15.69 -3.39
CA GLU A 33 1.90 15.66 -3.50
C GLU A 33 2.43 14.24 -3.39
N TRP A 34 1.95 13.46 -2.42
CA TRP A 34 2.32 12.07 -2.30
C TRP A 34 1.95 11.28 -3.56
N ALA A 35 0.73 11.46 -4.08
CA ALA A 35 0.29 10.80 -5.30
C ALA A 35 1.20 11.17 -6.50
N ALA A 36 1.46 12.45 -6.70
CA ALA A 36 2.35 12.93 -7.77
C ALA A 36 3.77 12.38 -7.61
N SER A 37 4.32 12.38 -6.40
CA SER A 37 5.66 11.85 -6.11
C SER A 37 5.76 10.34 -6.32
N ASN A 38 4.66 9.60 -6.19
CA ASN A 38 4.60 8.17 -6.44
C ASN A 38 4.15 7.82 -7.87
N GLY A 39 3.86 8.81 -8.71
CA GLY A 39 3.40 8.62 -10.09
C GLY A 39 1.95 8.15 -10.20
N PHE A 40 1.12 8.45 -9.20
CA PHE A 40 -0.31 8.14 -9.17
C PHE A 40 -1.17 9.39 -9.39
N SER A 41 -2.39 9.16 -9.88
CA SER A 41 -3.38 10.21 -10.03
C SER A 41 -3.92 10.66 -8.66
N PRO A 42 -3.89 11.97 -8.34
CA PRO A 42 -4.46 12.49 -7.10
C PRO A 42 -5.97 12.24 -7.01
N ALA A 43 -6.69 12.31 -8.14
CA ALA A 43 -8.13 12.03 -8.19
C ALA A 43 -8.45 10.57 -7.79
N THR A 44 -7.66 9.61 -8.27
CA THR A 44 -7.79 8.19 -7.90
C THR A 44 -7.47 8.00 -6.41
N THR A 45 -6.41 8.63 -5.91
CA THR A 45 -5.99 8.54 -4.50
C THR A 45 -7.03 9.13 -3.55
N TYR A 46 -7.62 10.28 -3.88
CA TYR A 46 -8.73 10.85 -3.12
C TYR A 46 -9.97 9.95 -3.12
N SER A 47 -10.32 9.38 -4.28
CA SER A 47 -11.47 8.48 -4.39
C SER A 47 -11.28 7.20 -3.58
N LEU A 48 -10.04 6.71 -3.47
CA LEU A 48 -9.66 5.59 -2.61
C LEU A 48 -9.78 5.95 -1.13
N LEU A 49 -9.17 7.07 -0.72
CA LEU A 49 -9.23 7.53 0.66
C LEU A 49 -10.65 7.89 1.09
N ALA A 50 -11.52 8.32 0.18
CA ALA A 50 -12.94 8.54 0.41
C ALA A 50 -13.75 7.23 0.57
N GLY A 51 -13.13 6.06 0.43
CA GLY A 51 -13.80 4.76 0.54
C GLY A 51 -14.69 4.39 -0.65
N ARG A 52 -14.63 5.16 -1.76
CA ARG A 52 -15.43 4.87 -2.96
C ARG A 52 -14.83 3.77 -3.83
N LEU A 53 -13.51 3.56 -3.75
CA LEU A 53 -12.79 2.54 -4.52
C LEU A 53 -12.37 1.37 -3.62
N ARG A 54 -12.73 0.15 -4.03
CA ARG A 54 -12.32 -1.11 -3.35
C ARG A 54 -10.90 -1.57 -3.65
N ALA A 55 -10.14 -0.83 -4.47
CA ALA A 55 -8.74 -1.14 -4.78
C ALA A 55 -8.46 -2.58 -5.25
N ARG A 56 -9.44 -3.17 -5.96
CA ARG A 56 -9.38 -4.58 -6.38
C ARG A 56 -8.31 -4.84 -7.45
N ARG A 57 -8.11 -3.88 -8.35
CA ARG A 57 -7.20 -3.98 -9.49
C ARG A 57 -6.79 -2.60 -10.01
N GLY A 58 -5.77 -2.56 -10.87
CA GLY A 58 -5.30 -1.35 -11.54
C GLY A 58 -4.59 -0.37 -10.61
N GLU A 59 -4.68 0.92 -10.91
CA GLU A 59 -4.00 1.97 -10.17
C GLU A 59 -4.45 2.04 -8.70
N ALA A 60 -5.75 1.93 -8.42
CA ALA A 60 -6.28 1.93 -7.06
C ALA A 60 -5.67 0.81 -6.19
N HIS A 61 -5.42 -0.37 -6.77
CA HIS A 61 -4.73 -1.46 -6.06
C HIS A 61 -3.30 -1.09 -5.72
N ARG A 62 -2.54 -0.53 -6.67
CA ARG A 62 -1.15 -0.10 -6.47
C ARG A 62 -1.06 0.96 -5.38
N ILE A 63 -1.98 1.92 -5.37
CA ILE A 63 -2.08 2.95 -4.33
C ILE A 63 -2.34 2.32 -2.96
N ALA A 64 -3.30 1.39 -2.86
CA ALA A 64 -3.60 0.72 -1.59
C ALA A 64 -2.40 -0.08 -1.04
N VAL A 65 -1.63 -0.72 -1.92
CA VAL A 65 -0.38 -1.42 -1.54
C VAL A 65 0.68 -0.42 -1.10
N ALA A 66 0.88 0.68 -1.85
CA ALA A 66 1.86 1.71 -1.52
C ALA A 66 1.56 2.42 -0.19
N LEU A 67 0.28 2.61 0.15
CA LEU A 67 -0.15 3.17 1.43
C LEU A 67 -0.08 2.16 2.59
N GLY A 68 0.18 0.88 2.30
CA GLY A 68 0.17 -0.20 3.30
C GLY A 68 -1.24 -0.57 3.77
N LEU A 69 -2.28 -0.21 3.00
CA LEU A 69 -3.68 -0.56 3.28
C LEU A 69 -4.00 -2.00 2.89
N LYS A 70 -3.19 -2.59 2.00
CA LYS A 70 -3.36 -3.97 1.52
C LYS A 70 -1.99 -4.64 1.42
N PRO A 71 -1.87 -5.94 1.74
CA PRO A 71 -0.65 -6.67 1.45
C PRO A 71 -0.33 -6.60 -0.04
N ALA A 72 0.94 -6.37 -0.37
CA ALA A 72 1.43 -6.56 -1.72
C ALA A 72 1.10 -8.00 -2.15
N PRO A 73 0.75 -8.25 -3.42
CA PRO A 73 0.63 -9.61 -3.89
C PRO A 73 1.96 -10.29 -3.60
N THR A 74 1.95 -11.26 -2.68
CA THR A 74 3.08 -12.15 -2.45
C THR A 74 3.29 -12.88 -3.76
N LEU A 75 4.12 -12.32 -4.64
CA LEU A 75 4.79 -13.07 -5.66
C LEU A 75 5.66 -14.03 -4.87
N ALA A 76 5.16 -15.24 -4.64
CA ALA A 76 5.94 -16.30 -4.01
C ALA A 76 7.26 -16.43 -4.79
N GLY A 77 8.37 -16.00 -4.18
CA GLY A 77 9.71 -16.25 -4.69
C GLY A 77 10.69 -15.08 -4.79
N GLN A 78 10.73 -14.10 -3.89
CA GLN A 78 11.85 -13.13 -3.83
C GLN A 78 12.33 -12.81 -2.40
N ASP A 79 12.58 -13.86 -1.61
CA ASP A 79 13.38 -13.74 -0.40
C ASP A 79 14.49 -14.81 -0.48
N ALA A 80 15.71 -14.35 -0.75
CA ALA A 80 17.02 -14.93 -0.39
C ALA A 80 18.05 -14.72 -1.52
N GLU A 81 18.65 -13.53 -1.59
CA GLU A 81 20.07 -13.39 -1.96
C GLU A 81 20.53 -11.95 -1.64
N THR A 82 20.70 -11.62 -0.37
CA THR A 82 21.59 -10.53 0.06
C THR A 82 22.24 -10.93 1.37
N THR A 83 23.22 -11.80 1.25
CA THR A 83 24.38 -11.81 2.15
C THR A 83 25.58 -11.64 1.23
N ARG A 84 25.81 -10.39 0.84
CA ARG A 84 27.18 -9.93 0.61
C ARG A 84 27.70 -9.57 1.99
N ASP A 85 28.26 -10.56 2.68
CA ASP A 85 29.12 -10.27 3.82
C ASP A 85 30.56 -10.27 3.31
N GLU A 86 31.22 -9.16 3.62
CA GLU A 86 32.59 -8.82 3.28
C GLU A 86 33.58 -9.81 3.88
N GLY A 87 34.53 -10.26 3.06
CA GLY A 87 35.66 -11.06 3.53
C GLY A 87 36.89 -10.90 2.64
N ALA A 88 37.17 -9.67 2.19
CA ALA A 88 38.36 -9.35 1.42
C ALA A 88 39.15 -8.23 2.11
N LYS A 89 40.08 -8.61 3.01
CA LYS A 89 41.47 -8.11 3.09
C LYS A 89 42.11 -8.44 4.45
N PRO A 90 43.45 -8.37 4.56
CA PRO A 90 44.49 -8.65 3.56
C PRO A 90 45.32 -9.90 3.91
#